data_AF-A0A2G5VPF1-F1
#
_entry.id   AF-A0A2G5VPF1-F1
#
_cell.length_a   1.000
_cell.length_b   1.000
_cell.length_c   1.000
_cell.angle_alpha   90.00
_cell.angle_beta   90.00
_cell.angle_gamma   90.00
#
_symmetry.space_group_name_H-M   'P 1'
#
loop_
_entity.id
_entity.type
_entity.pdbx_description
1 polymer ?
#
loop_
_entity_poly.entity_id
_entity_poly.type
_entity_poly.pdbx_seq_one_letter_code
_entity_poly.pdbx_strand_id
1 'polypeptide(L)'
;MIKNQNFQTATKTTVSTPSAGPETLISTLSAWDWVTIDGLQLPAVSRNQERYVAVHMVQLKLLSKFPSDIPSEITRKFTMASFKMSVAEAWTFNSINAVIRKFDLGCQLFTADDELVKLNDVQMFYWNVKLLNLNRVNREYEKAILEAENNIQLLATAMQLKEQVERDIQTVRAELGRLGANLDLAKI
;
A
#
# COMPACT_ATOMS: atom_id res chain seq x y z
N MET A 1 -7.52 -11.71 -11.61
CA MET A 1 -6.36 -10.98 -12.15
C MET A 1 -5.80 -10.04 -11.07
N ILE A 2 -4.95 -10.54 -10.16
CA ILE A 2 -3.81 -9.89 -9.46
C ILE A 2 -2.98 -11.06 -8.87
N LYS A 3 -2.55 -12.01 -9.70
CA LYS A 3 -1.68 -13.13 -9.27
C LYS A 3 -0.36 -12.92 -9.97
N ASN A 4 0.56 -12.25 -9.27
CA ASN A 4 2.01 -12.12 -9.49
C ASN A 4 2.48 -10.74 -9.04
N GLN A 5 2.37 -10.46 -7.74
CA GLN A 5 3.28 -9.50 -7.12
C GLN A 5 4.19 -10.28 -6.17
N ASN A 6 5.48 -9.96 -6.24
CA ASN A 6 6.62 -10.72 -5.73
C ASN A 6 6.66 -10.79 -4.19
N PHE A 7 5.76 -11.55 -3.59
CA PHE A 7 5.87 -11.98 -2.21
C PHE A 7 6.85 -13.16 -2.18
N GLN A 8 8.07 -12.90 -1.72
CA GLN A 8 9.01 -13.97 -1.41
C GLN A 8 8.71 -14.50 -0.01
N THR A 9 8.63 -15.83 0.11
CA THR A 9 8.36 -16.54 1.36
C THR A 9 9.67 -16.70 2.13
N ALA A 10 9.77 -16.14 3.33
CA ALA A 10 10.91 -16.40 4.21
C ALA A 10 10.71 -17.73 4.97
N THR A 11 11.73 -18.59 5.00
CA THR A 11 11.72 -19.88 5.70
C THR A 11 11.84 -19.73 7.22
N LYS A 12 11.11 -20.59 7.92
CA LYS A 12 10.75 -20.56 9.35
C LYS A 12 11.89 -21.07 10.25
N THR A 13 12.18 -20.35 11.34
CA THR A 13 12.81 -20.93 12.54
C THR A 13 11.72 -21.18 13.57
N THR A 14 11.54 -22.46 13.94
CA THR A 14 10.57 -22.93 14.92
C THR A 14 11.05 -22.57 16.32
N VAL A 15 10.28 -21.76 17.06
CA VAL A 15 10.52 -21.52 18.49
C VAL A 15 9.31 -21.99 19.29
N SER A 16 9.60 -22.85 20.26
CA SER A 16 8.70 -23.57 21.16
C SER A 16 7.76 -22.65 21.94
N THR A 17 6.49 -23.02 22.03
CA THR A 17 5.45 -22.25 22.74
C THR A 17 5.39 -22.63 24.23
N PRO A 18 5.59 -21.71 25.19
CA PRO A 18 5.17 -21.92 26.57
C PRO A 18 3.68 -21.62 26.71
N SER A 19 3.00 -22.36 27.58
CA SER A 19 1.56 -22.22 27.93
C SER A 19 1.19 -20.75 28.21
N ALA A 20 0.60 -20.07 27.21
CA ALA A 20 0.23 -18.67 27.28
C ALA A 20 -1.05 -18.49 28.11
N GLY A 21 -0.95 -17.78 29.24
CA GLY A 21 -2.11 -17.41 30.05
C GLY A 21 -3.01 -16.37 29.35
N PRO A 22 -4.20 -16.08 29.91
CA PRO A 22 -5.15 -15.12 29.34
C PRO A 22 -4.55 -13.74 29.04
N GLU A 23 -3.61 -13.27 29.88
CA GLU A 23 -2.95 -11.98 29.71
C GLU A 23 -2.09 -11.90 28.45
N THR A 24 -1.37 -12.98 28.13
CA THR A 24 -0.55 -13.05 26.90
C THR A 24 -1.43 -13.02 25.66
N LEU A 25 -2.60 -13.69 25.71
CA LEU A 25 -3.57 -13.67 24.62
C LEU A 25 -4.19 -12.28 24.44
N ILE A 26 -4.60 -11.63 25.53
CA ILE A 26 -5.14 -10.26 25.50
C ILE A 26 -4.11 -9.29 24.91
N SER A 27 -2.86 -9.38 25.36
CA SER A 27 -1.75 -8.56 24.84
C SER A 27 -1.59 -8.77 23.32
N THR A 28 -1.58 -10.02 22.86
CA THR A 28 -1.45 -10.36 21.44
C THR A 28 -2.63 -9.85 20.61
N LEU A 29 -3.87 -10.02 21.09
CA LEU A 29 -5.07 -9.58 20.39
C LEU A 29 -5.23 -8.05 20.38
N SER A 30 -4.62 -7.36 21.34
CA SER A 30 -4.62 -5.90 21.44
C SER A 30 -3.45 -5.23 20.72
N ALA A 31 -2.49 -6.01 20.19
CA ALA A 31 -1.30 -5.51 19.51
C ALA A 31 -1.60 -5.10 18.05
N TRP A 32 -2.46 -4.11 17.87
CA TRP A 32 -2.80 -3.56 16.57
C TRP A 32 -3.18 -2.08 16.66
N ASP A 33 -3.04 -1.35 15.56
CA ASP A 33 -3.47 0.03 15.43
C ASP A 33 -3.98 0.36 14.02
N TRP A 34 -4.63 1.52 13.90
CA TRP A 34 -5.06 2.04 12.61
C TRP A 34 -3.93 2.80 11.93
N VAL A 35 -3.73 2.51 10.66
CA VAL A 35 -2.76 3.21 9.81
C VAL A 35 -3.45 3.80 8.59
N THR A 36 -2.97 4.96 8.14
CA THR A 36 -3.54 5.66 7.00
C THR A 36 -2.52 5.70 5.86
N ILE A 37 -2.94 5.26 4.68
CA ILE A 37 -2.15 5.34 3.44
C ILE A 37 -3.04 6.00 2.38
N ASP A 38 -2.67 7.20 1.94
CA ASP A 38 -3.42 7.96 0.94
C ASP A 38 -4.93 8.09 1.25
N GLY A 39 -5.22 8.51 2.50
CA GLY A 39 -6.58 8.65 3.01
C GLY A 39 -7.32 7.34 3.32
N LEU A 40 -6.76 6.18 2.96
CA LEU A 40 -7.32 4.88 3.28
C LEU A 40 -6.84 4.39 4.65
N GLN A 41 -7.79 4.17 5.55
CA GLN A 41 -7.52 3.60 6.87
C GLN A 41 -7.53 2.06 6.81
N LEU A 42 -6.45 1.44 7.27
CA LEU A 42 -6.29 -0.02 7.34
C LEU A 42 -5.87 -0.43 8.76
N PRO A 43 -6.35 -1.57 9.28
CA PRO A 43 -5.76 -2.15 10.48
C PRO A 43 -4.35 -2.67 10.18
N ALA A 44 -3.44 -2.48 11.13
CA ALA A 44 -2.10 -3.07 11.12
C ALA A 44 -1.83 -3.78 12.45
N VAL A 45 -1.26 -4.98 12.39
CA VAL A 45 -0.81 -5.71 13.57
C VAL A 45 0.64 -5.37 13.87
N SER A 46 1.00 -5.34 15.15
CA SER A 46 2.35 -4.99 15.60
C SER A 46 3.15 -6.23 15.94
N ARG A 47 4.31 -6.42 15.30
CA ARG A 47 5.31 -7.44 15.63
C ARG A 47 6.64 -6.76 15.91
N ASN A 48 7.22 -6.97 17.10
CA ASN A 48 8.54 -6.44 17.46
C ASN A 48 8.72 -4.94 17.10
N GLN A 49 7.72 -4.11 17.44
CA GLN A 49 7.68 -2.66 17.15
C GLN A 49 7.53 -2.28 15.66
N GLU A 50 7.45 -3.26 14.76
CA GLU A 50 7.11 -3.04 13.36
C GLU A 50 5.63 -3.31 13.10
N ARG A 51 5.05 -2.57 12.15
CA ARG A 51 3.64 -2.71 11.75
C ARG A 51 3.51 -3.53 10.49
N TYR A 52 2.49 -4.39 10.45
CA TYR A 52 2.22 -5.29 9.34
C TYR A 52 0.75 -5.20 8.93
N VAL A 53 0.51 -5.22 7.62
CA VAL A 53 -0.83 -5.21 7.03
C VAL A 53 -1.06 -6.48 6.21
N ALA A 54 -2.32 -6.91 6.11
CA ALA A 54 -2.66 -8.08 5.32
C ALA A 54 -2.45 -7.82 3.82
N VAL A 55 -1.72 -8.72 3.16
CA VAL A 55 -1.43 -8.66 1.72
C VAL A 55 -2.71 -8.51 0.90
N HIS A 56 -3.74 -9.30 1.25
CA HIS A 56 -5.02 -9.26 0.57
C HIS A 56 -5.67 -7.86 0.59
N MET A 57 -5.63 -7.17 1.74
CA MET A 57 -6.16 -5.81 1.86
C MET A 57 -5.37 -4.82 1.01
N VAL A 58 -4.04 -4.93 1.00
CA VAL A 58 -3.17 -4.09 0.17
C VAL A 58 -3.54 -4.27 -1.31
N GLN A 59 -3.67 -5.51 -1.77
CA GLN A 59 -4.05 -5.81 -3.14
C GLN A 59 -5.44 -5.26 -3.49
N LEU A 60 -6.44 -5.51 -2.64
CA LEU A 60 -7.82 -5.12 -2.90
C LEU A 60 -8.08 -3.63 -2.78
N LYS A 61 -7.42 -2.93 -1.85
CA LYS A 61 -7.78 -1.55 -1.50
C LYS A 61 -6.76 -0.50 -1.92
N LEU A 62 -5.49 -0.85 -2.03
CA LEU A 62 -4.45 0.07 -2.47
C LEU A 62 -4.11 -0.16 -3.94
N LEU A 63 -3.76 -1.40 -4.28
CA LEU A 63 -3.19 -1.71 -5.59
C LEU A 63 -4.23 -1.82 -6.70
N SER A 64 -5.49 -2.11 -6.35
CA SER A 64 -6.62 -2.06 -7.28
C SER A 64 -6.88 -0.68 -7.90
N LYS A 65 -6.32 0.39 -7.32
CA LYS A 65 -6.41 1.76 -7.85
C LYS A 65 -5.50 2.00 -9.05
N PHE A 66 -4.50 1.15 -9.27
CA PHE A 66 -3.53 1.33 -10.35
C PHE A 66 -3.86 0.42 -11.54
N PRO A 67 -3.54 0.86 -12.77
CA PRO A 67 -3.67 0.00 -13.94
C PRO A 67 -2.81 -1.27 -13.75
N SER A 68 -3.25 -2.38 -14.36
CA SER A 68 -2.56 -3.67 -14.23
C SER A 68 -1.14 -3.68 -14.78
N ASP A 69 -0.79 -2.67 -15.58
CA ASP A 69 0.49 -2.52 -16.28
C ASP A 69 1.48 -1.66 -15.47
N ILE A 70 1.74 -2.05 -14.22
CA ILE A 70 2.82 -1.43 -13.43
C ILE A 70 4.15 -1.89 -14.05
N PRO A 71 5.06 -0.98 -14.44
CA PRO A 71 6.33 -1.35 -15.07
C PRO A 71 7.11 -2.37 -14.25
N SER A 72 7.64 -3.38 -14.93
CA SER A 72 8.30 -4.52 -14.29
C SER A 72 9.52 -4.09 -13.46
N GLU A 73 10.17 -3.00 -13.86
CA GLU A 73 11.30 -2.35 -13.22
C GLU A 73 10.95 -1.87 -11.81
N ILE A 74 9.73 -1.34 -11.63
CA ILE A 74 9.22 -0.90 -10.33
C ILE A 74 8.92 -2.12 -9.45
N THR A 75 8.19 -3.10 -9.98
CA THR A 75 7.84 -4.32 -9.22
C THR A 75 9.07 -5.15 -8.81
N ARG A 76 10.16 -5.09 -9.57
CA ARG A 76 11.44 -5.72 -9.23
C ARG A 76 12.21 -4.94 -8.17
N LYS A 77 12.16 -3.61 -8.23
CA LYS A 77 12.89 -2.73 -7.30
C LYS A 77 12.31 -2.76 -5.89
N PHE A 78 11.00 -2.94 -5.76
CA PHE A 78 10.29 -3.03 -4.49
C PHE A 78 9.95 -4.50 -4.17
N THR A 79 10.95 -5.28 -3.78
CA THR A 79 10.70 -6.63 -3.27
C THR A 79 10.17 -6.54 -1.85
N MET A 80 8.92 -6.97 -1.65
CA MET A 80 8.26 -6.99 -0.35
C MET A 80 8.33 -8.40 0.24
N ALA A 81 8.93 -8.54 1.42
CA ALA A 81 8.91 -9.80 2.15
C ALA A 81 7.52 -10.02 2.76
N SER A 82 6.98 -11.21 2.52
CA SER A 82 5.72 -11.65 3.13
C SER A 82 5.96 -12.61 4.29
N PHE A 83 5.07 -12.59 5.26
CA PHE A 83 5.13 -13.43 6.45
C PHE A 83 3.76 -14.06 6.69
N LYS A 84 3.73 -15.34 7.06
CA LYS A 84 2.46 -15.99 7.43
C LYS A 84 1.84 -15.30 8.65
N MET A 85 0.52 -15.17 8.59
CA MET A 85 -0.30 -14.67 9.67
C MET A 85 -0.39 -15.73 10.78
N SER A 86 -0.43 -15.30 12.04
CA SER A 86 -0.78 -16.17 13.16
C SER A 86 -2.31 -16.29 13.28
N VAL A 87 -2.78 -17.33 13.98
CA VAL A 87 -4.21 -17.51 14.25
C VAL A 87 -4.79 -16.31 15.01
N ALA A 88 -4.03 -15.75 15.96
CA ALA A 88 -4.45 -14.58 16.74
C ALA A 88 -4.62 -13.34 15.84
N GLU A 89 -3.67 -13.06 14.95
CA GLU A 89 -3.77 -11.94 14.02
C GLU A 89 -4.93 -12.11 13.04
N ALA A 90 -5.15 -13.32 12.52
CA ALA A 90 -6.30 -13.62 11.65
C ALA A 90 -7.62 -13.33 12.38
N TRP A 91 -7.70 -13.70 13.64
CA TRP A 91 -8.86 -13.41 14.48
C TRP A 91 -9.03 -11.91 14.74
N THR A 92 -7.95 -11.17 15.00
CA THR A 92 -7.95 -9.72 15.12
C THR A 92 -8.46 -9.04 13.85
N PHE A 93 -7.93 -9.39 12.67
CA PHE A 93 -8.40 -8.83 11.40
C PHE A 93 -9.85 -9.16 11.10
N ASN A 94 -10.27 -10.40 11.33
CA ASN A 94 -11.67 -10.82 11.14
C ASN A 94 -12.62 -10.03 12.06
N SER A 95 -12.24 -9.86 13.33
CA SER A 95 -13.03 -9.12 14.30
C SER A 95 -13.17 -7.64 13.89
N ILE A 96 -12.08 -7.00 13.50
CA ILE A 96 -12.10 -5.61 13.00
C ILE A 96 -12.94 -5.50 11.73
N ASN A 97 -12.74 -6.42 10.78
CA ASN A 97 -13.41 -6.36 9.49
C ASN A 97 -14.92 -6.58 9.63
N ALA A 98 -15.34 -7.56 10.44
CA ALA A 98 -16.75 -7.86 10.65
C ALA A 98 -17.45 -6.80 11.51
N VAL A 99 -16.85 -6.41 12.65
CA VAL A 99 -17.51 -5.57 13.66
C VAL A 99 -17.41 -4.08 13.30
N ILE A 100 -16.22 -3.60 12.91
CA ILE A 100 -15.97 -2.17 12.71
C ILE A 100 -16.20 -1.80 11.25
N ARG A 101 -15.69 -2.60 10.31
CA ARG A 101 -15.72 -2.26 8.88
C ARG A 101 -16.87 -2.90 8.10
N LYS A 102 -17.69 -3.75 8.72
CA LYS A 102 -18.83 -4.42 8.10
C LYS A 102 -18.47 -5.10 6.78
N PHE A 103 -17.35 -5.82 6.76
CA PHE A 103 -16.76 -6.50 5.60
C PHE A 103 -16.27 -5.59 4.46
N ASP A 104 -16.12 -4.28 4.69
CA ASP A 104 -15.55 -3.38 3.69
C ASP A 104 -14.08 -3.72 3.37
N LEU A 105 -13.29 -4.36 4.25
CA LEU A 105 -11.90 -4.70 3.92
C LEU A 105 -11.75 -5.96 3.04
N GLY A 106 -12.87 -6.59 2.67
CA GLY A 106 -12.93 -7.85 1.93
C GLY A 106 -13.98 -8.78 2.53
N CYS A 107 -14.60 -9.61 1.70
CA CYS A 107 -15.65 -10.54 2.16
C CYS A 107 -15.10 -11.89 2.63
N GLN A 108 -13.85 -12.21 2.28
CA GLN A 108 -13.19 -13.43 2.70
C GLN A 108 -12.62 -13.25 4.12
N LEU A 109 -12.79 -14.28 4.96
CA LEU A 109 -12.19 -14.34 6.28
C LEU A 109 -10.68 -14.61 6.17
N PHE A 110 -9.91 -13.94 7.01
CA PHE A 110 -8.49 -14.19 7.19
C PHE A 110 -8.25 -15.50 7.93
N THR A 111 -7.16 -16.15 7.57
CA THR A 111 -6.68 -17.44 8.08
C THR A 111 -5.17 -17.37 8.34
N ALA A 112 -4.61 -18.38 9.01
CA ALA A 112 -3.16 -18.46 9.22
C ALA A 112 -2.37 -18.73 7.91
N ASP A 113 -3.05 -19.12 6.84
CA ASP A 113 -2.44 -19.29 5.51
C ASP A 113 -2.28 -17.96 4.78
N ASP A 114 -2.97 -16.91 5.22
CA ASP A 114 -2.83 -15.57 4.66
C ASP A 114 -1.50 -14.93 5.07
N GLU A 115 -1.12 -13.91 4.31
CA GLU A 115 0.18 -13.26 4.42
C GLU A 115 0.06 -11.81 4.88
N LEU A 116 1.08 -11.42 5.62
CA LEU A 116 1.34 -10.09 6.13
C LEU A 116 2.57 -9.51 5.44
N VAL A 117 2.57 -8.21 5.25
CA VAL A 117 3.69 -7.45 4.70
C VAL A 117 3.95 -6.23 5.58
N LYS A 118 5.22 -5.83 5.69
CA LYS A 118 5.61 -4.65 6.48
C LYS A 118 4.95 -3.39 5.91
N LEU A 119 4.38 -2.58 6.80
CA LEU A 119 3.71 -1.33 6.44
C LEU A 119 4.65 -0.38 5.68
N ASN A 120 5.89 -0.25 6.13
CA ASN A 120 6.86 0.65 5.52
C ASN A 120 7.13 0.27 4.06
N ASP A 121 7.28 -1.02 3.77
CA ASP A 121 7.52 -1.51 2.41
C ASP A 121 6.30 -1.26 1.51
N VAL A 122 5.09 -1.44 2.04
CA VAL A 122 3.84 -1.12 1.33
C VAL A 122 3.75 0.38 1.04
N GLN A 123 4.03 1.23 2.02
CA GLN A 123 3.99 2.69 1.84
C GLN A 123 5.01 3.13 0.79
N MET A 124 6.24 2.63 0.89
CA MET A 124 7.31 2.88 -0.08
C MET A 124 6.90 2.49 -1.49
N PHE A 125 6.40 1.26 -1.67
CA PHE A 125 5.93 0.78 -2.96
C PHE A 125 4.78 1.65 -3.50
N TYR A 126 3.75 1.86 -2.68
CA TYR A 126 2.55 2.61 -3.04
C TYR A 126 2.87 4.02 -3.52
N TRP A 127 3.65 4.78 -2.76
CA TRP A 127 3.97 6.17 -3.09
C TRP A 127 4.85 6.28 -4.33
N ASN A 128 5.78 5.34 -4.54
CA ASN A 128 6.58 5.31 -5.77
C ASN A 128 5.73 5.00 -7.01
N VAL A 129 4.80 4.04 -6.92
CA VAL A 129 3.86 3.73 -8.02
C VAL A 129 2.94 4.93 -8.29
N LYS A 130 2.43 5.58 -7.23
CA LYS A 130 1.60 6.79 -7.36
C LYS A 130 2.37 7.92 -8.05
N LEU A 131 3.62 8.17 -7.63
CA LEU A 131 4.47 9.20 -8.23
C LEU A 131 4.75 8.92 -9.71
N LEU A 132 5.03 7.68 -10.07
CA LEU A 132 5.23 7.29 -11.47
C LEU A 132 3.98 7.55 -12.32
N ASN A 133 2.80 7.18 -11.81
CA ASN A 133 1.54 7.41 -12.51
C ASN A 133 1.23 8.91 -12.65
N LEU A 134 1.46 9.71 -11.60
CA LEU A 134 1.27 11.16 -11.67
C LEU A 134 2.23 11.82 -12.67
N ASN A 135 3.50 11.42 -12.71
CA ASN A 135 4.45 11.93 -13.71
C ASN A 135 4.03 11.57 -15.14
N ARG A 136 3.52 10.35 -15.36
CA ARG A 136 2.97 9.95 -16.66
C ARG A 136 1.80 10.86 -17.06
N VAL A 137 0.83 11.04 -16.16
CA VAL A 137 -0.33 11.91 -16.40
C VAL A 137 0.10 13.36 -16.66
N ASN A 138 1.08 13.88 -15.92
CA ASN A 138 1.62 15.22 -16.13
C ASN A 138 2.21 15.38 -17.54
N ARG A 139 2.96 14.38 -18.05
CA ARG A 139 3.49 14.39 -19.43
C ARG A 139 2.38 14.38 -20.49
N GLU A 140 1.28 13.65 -20.26
CA GLU A 140 0.12 13.67 -21.17
C GLU A 140 -0.56 15.05 -21.20
N TYR A 141 -0.67 15.73 -20.04
CA TYR A 141 -1.17 17.10 -20.01
C TYR A 141 -0.24 18.09 -20.71
N GLU A 142 1.08 17.95 -20.56
CA GLU A 142 2.06 18.77 -21.31
C GLU A 142 1.87 18.62 -22.80
N LYS A 143 1.70 17.38 -23.29
CA LYS A 143 1.42 17.11 -24.70
C LYS A 143 0.08 17.71 -25.14
N ALA A 144 -0.99 17.51 -24.37
CA ALA A 144 -2.31 18.05 -24.69
C ALA A 144 -2.33 19.59 -24.76
N ILE A 145 -1.56 20.26 -23.89
CA ILE A 145 -1.40 21.72 -23.90
C ILE A 145 -0.71 22.18 -25.20
N LEU A 146 0.32 21.47 -25.64
CA LEU A 146 1.04 21.77 -26.89
C LEU A 146 0.15 21.55 -28.12
N GLU A 147 -0.70 20.52 -28.10
CA GLU A 147 -1.59 20.15 -29.21
C GLU A 147 -2.90 20.97 -29.24
N ALA A 148 -3.23 21.70 -28.16
CA ALA A 148 -4.51 22.42 -28.06
C ALA A 148 -4.61 23.63 -29.01
N GLU A 149 -3.53 24.01 -29.71
CA GLU A 149 -3.40 25.11 -30.68
C GLU A 149 -4.27 26.35 -30.38
N ASN A 150 -5.53 26.33 -30.82
CA ASN A 150 -6.48 27.44 -30.78
C ASN A 150 -7.71 27.18 -29.89
N ASN A 151 -7.83 26.02 -29.26
CA ASN A 151 -8.93 25.70 -28.35
C ASN A 151 -8.63 26.23 -26.94
N ILE A 152 -8.93 27.51 -26.71
CA ILE A 152 -8.67 28.23 -25.45
C ILE A 152 -9.31 27.52 -24.24
N GLN A 153 -10.52 26.97 -24.40
CA GLN A 153 -11.22 26.27 -23.31
C GLN A 153 -10.50 24.98 -22.91
N LEU A 154 -10.07 24.20 -23.91
CA LEU A 154 -9.30 22.98 -23.69
C LEU A 154 -7.94 23.31 -23.06
N LEU A 155 -7.26 24.35 -23.56
CA LEU A 155 -5.99 24.82 -23.02
C LEU A 155 -6.10 25.21 -21.53
N ALA A 156 -7.05 26.08 -21.20
CA ALA A 156 -7.27 26.52 -19.82
C ALA A 156 -7.59 25.34 -18.89
N THR A 157 -8.43 24.41 -19.34
CA THR A 157 -8.77 23.20 -18.59
C THR A 157 -7.55 22.30 -18.38
N ALA A 158 -6.77 22.04 -19.44
CA ALA A 158 -5.58 21.20 -19.38
C ALA A 158 -4.50 21.82 -18.46
N MET A 159 -4.30 23.14 -18.51
CA MET A 159 -3.39 23.85 -17.62
C MET A 159 -3.82 23.72 -16.14
N GLN A 160 -5.11 23.96 -15.84
CA GLN A 160 -5.62 23.83 -14.47
C GLN A 160 -5.48 22.39 -13.94
N LEU A 161 -5.79 21.38 -14.76
CA LEU A 161 -5.62 19.98 -14.39
C LEU A 161 -4.13 19.64 -14.16
N LYS A 162 -3.23 20.15 -15.00
CA LYS A 162 -1.79 19.98 -14.84
C LYS A 162 -1.30 20.55 -13.51
N GLU A 163 -1.69 21.78 -13.18
CA GLU A 163 -1.31 22.40 -11.89
C GLU A 163 -1.77 21.57 -10.69
N GLN A 164 -2.96 20.96 -10.77
CA GLN A 164 -3.42 20.05 -9.71
C GLN A 164 -2.53 18.81 -9.60
N VAL A 165 -2.17 18.18 -10.73
CA VAL A 165 -1.27 17.02 -10.73
C VAL A 165 0.11 17.38 -10.20
N GLU A 166 0.63 18.57 -10.52
CA GLU A 166 1.90 19.04 -9.97
C GLU A 166 1.86 19.22 -8.46
N ARG A 167 0.77 19.76 -7.90
CA ARG A 167 0.56 19.83 -6.46
C ARG A 167 0.58 18.43 -5.83
N ASP A 168 -0.14 17.48 -6.43
CA ASP A 168 -0.20 16.10 -5.94
C ASP A 168 1.19 15.43 -5.99
N ILE A 169 1.98 15.68 -7.04
CA ILE A 169 3.38 15.21 -7.16
C ILE A 169 4.22 15.72 -5.99
N GLN A 170 4.09 16.99 -5.62
CA GLN A 170 4.84 17.56 -4.50
C GLN A 170 4.42 16.93 -3.16
N THR A 171 3.12 16.71 -2.95
CA THR A 171 2.63 16.00 -1.77
C THR A 171 3.22 14.59 -1.67
N VAL A 172 3.23 13.84 -2.77
CA VAL A 172 3.80 12.49 -2.79
C VAL A 172 5.32 12.51 -2.52
N ARG A 173 6.05 13.47 -3.07
CA ARG A 173 7.49 13.65 -2.80
C ARG A 173 7.76 13.96 -1.33
N ALA A 174 6.93 14.77 -0.69
CA ALA A 174 7.04 15.06 0.74
C ALA A 174 6.82 13.80 1.59
N GLU A 175 5.83 12.97 1.27
CA GLU A 175 5.60 11.69 1.96
C GLU A 175 6.76 10.71 1.77
N LEU A 176 7.30 10.60 0.56
CA LEU A 176 8.49 9.79 0.28
C LEU A 176 9.70 10.28 1.08
N GLY A 177 9.92 11.59 1.16
CA GLY A 177 10.95 12.20 2.00
C GLY A 177 10.79 11.84 3.48
N ARG A 178 9.55 11.87 4.00
CA ARG A 178 9.22 11.47 5.38
C ARG A 178 9.52 10.00 5.66
N LEU A 179 9.38 9.12 4.66
CA LEU A 179 9.69 7.70 4.74
C LEU A 179 11.18 7.38 4.55
N GLY A 180 12.03 8.40 4.32
CA GLY A 180 13.46 8.23 4.07
C GLY A 180 13.82 7.81 2.64
N ALA A 181 12.90 8.00 1.69
CA ALA A 181 13.08 7.63 0.29
C ALA A 181 13.65 8.80 -0.54
N ASN A 182 14.97 8.78 -0.80
CA ASN A 182 15.56 9.60 -1.87
C ASN A 182 15.60 8.78 -3.16
N LEU A 183 14.48 8.74 -3.88
CA LEU A 183 14.40 8.14 -5.21
C LEU A 183 14.31 9.24 -6.26
N ASP A 184 15.43 9.49 -6.92
CA ASP A 184 15.53 10.41 -8.05
C ASP A 184 14.92 9.76 -9.31
N LEU A 185 13.59 9.88 -9.44
CA LEU A 185 12.82 9.32 -10.56
C LEU A 185 13.06 10.06 -11.88
N ALA A 186 13.85 11.14 -11.90
CA ALA A 186 14.25 11.82 -13.13
C ALA A 186 15.21 11.00 -14.01
N LYS A 187 15.66 9.82 -13.54
CA LYS A 187 16.57 8.91 -14.24
C LYS A 187 15.89 7.64 -14.80
N ILE A 188 14.55 7.60 -14.83
CA ILE A 188 13.76 6.50 -15.41
C ILE A 188 12.95 7.01 -16.60
#